data_AF-A0ABD2PCJ1-F1
#
_entry.id   AF-A0ABD2PCJ1-F1
#
_cell.length_a   1.000
_cell.length_b   1.000
_cell.length_c   1.000
_cell.angle_alpha   90.00
_cell.angle_beta   90.00
_cell.angle_gamma   90.00
#
_symmetry.space_group_name_H-M   'P 1'
#
loop_
_entity.id
_entity.type
_entity.pdbx_description
1 polymer ?
#
loop_
_entity_poly.entity_id
_entity_poly.type
_entity_poly.pdbx_seq_one_letter_code
_entity_poly.pdbx_strand_id
1 'polypeptide(L)'
;MTEMCAICNQKVLYSHEVILCDECEILKHRQCILMSMKTFRNISESKEPWKCDPCNTEVNAKKSTKEYSIDDLMEKLFEMDQNCNRLFTKYKEQLQINERIQNELSATKKELNNQEQMGLNNNIIVNGIP
;
A
#
# COMPACT_ATOMS: atom_id res chain seq x y z
N MET A 1 1.16 0.32 -9.98
CA MET A 1 2.44 0.96 -10.33
C MET A 1 2.93 1.84 -9.17
N THR A 2 4.07 1.54 -8.55
CA THR A 2 4.59 2.35 -7.44
C THR A 2 5.61 3.34 -7.99
N GLU A 3 5.21 4.59 -8.12
CA GLU A 3 6.08 5.69 -8.52
C GLU A 3 7.12 5.93 -7.41
N MET A 4 8.38 5.58 -7.66
CA MET A 4 9.49 5.74 -6.72
C MET A 4 10.33 6.95 -7.12
N CYS A 5 10.79 7.72 -6.15
CA CYS A 5 11.74 8.79 -6.41
C CYS A 5 13.09 8.22 -6.84
N ALA A 6 13.60 8.63 -7.99
CA ALA A 6 14.85 8.15 -8.55
C ALA A 6 16.11 8.55 -7.75
N ILE A 7 15.98 9.46 -6.78
CA ILE A 7 17.11 9.90 -5.94
C ILE A 7 17.14 9.16 -4.61
N CYS A 8 16.03 9.18 -3.84
CA CYS A 8 16.00 8.61 -2.50
C CYS A 8 15.40 7.21 -2.43
N ASN A 9 14.90 6.69 -3.56
CA ASN A 9 14.19 5.41 -3.65
C ASN A 9 13.06 5.27 -2.62
N GLN A 10 12.36 6.37 -2.33
CA GLN A 10 11.17 6.40 -1.49
C GLN A 10 9.91 6.51 -2.35
N LYS A 11 8.81 5.96 -1.86
CA LYS A 11 7.50 6.04 -2.54
C LYS A 11 7.07 7.50 -2.73
N VAL A 12 6.59 7.80 -3.93
CA VAL A 12 5.89 9.04 -4.22
C VAL A 12 4.41 8.88 -3.85
N LEU A 13 3.87 9.87 -3.14
CA LEU A 13 2.47 9.94 -2.74
C LEU A 13 1.86 11.17 -3.42
N TYR A 14 0.55 11.18 -3.59
CA TYR A 14 -0.17 12.27 -4.26
C TYR A 14 0.08 13.65 -3.62
N SER A 15 0.36 13.71 -2.32
CA SER A 15 0.66 14.94 -1.59
C SER A 15 2.11 15.41 -1.71
N HIS A 16 2.99 14.62 -2.34
CA HIS A 16 4.40 14.99 -2.47
C HIS A 16 4.61 15.99 -3.61
N GLU A 17 5.40 17.01 -3.33
CA GLU A 17 5.88 17.96 -4.33
C GLU A 17 7.01 17.30 -5.15
N VAL A 18 6.65 16.79 -6.33
CA VAL A 18 7.54 16.03 -7.22
C VAL A 18 7.62 16.65 -8.60
N ILE A 19 8.77 16.50 -9.25
CA ILE A 19 8.94 16.77 -10.67
C ILE A 19 8.97 15.42 -11.39
N LEU A 20 8.10 15.29 -12.40
CA LEU A 20 8.07 14.17 -13.33
C LEU A 20 8.58 14.67 -14.69
N CYS A 21 9.51 13.95 -15.29
CA CYS A 21 9.82 14.11 -16.70
C CYS A 21 8.92 13.17 -17.52
N ASP A 22 8.09 13.73 -18.39
CA ASP A 22 7.20 12.92 -19.25
C ASP A 22 7.95 12.12 -20.32
N GLU A 23 9.16 12.56 -20.71
CA GLU A 23 9.98 11.91 -21.74
C GLU A 23 10.71 10.65 -21.23
N CYS A 24 11.26 10.70 -20.02
CA CYS A 24 11.99 9.56 -19.44
C CYS A 24 11.27 8.91 -18.27
N GLU A 25 10.06 9.37 -17.94
CA GLU A 25 9.18 8.85 -16.89
C GLU A 25 9.87 8.79 -15.49
N ILE A 26 10.86 9.66 -15.27
CA ILE A 26 11.61 9.75 -14.01
C ILE A 26 10.94 10.75 -13.06
N LEU A 27 10.60 10.26 -11.86
CA LEU A 27 10.12 11.08 -10.75
C LEU A 27 11.23 11.42 -9.76
N LYS A 28 11.26 12.68 -9.32
CA LYS A 28 12.13 13.15 -8.25
C LYS A 28 11.36 14.03 -7.27
N HIS A 29 11.54 13.81 -5.97
CA HIS A 29 11.07 14.77 -4.97
C HIS A 29 11.78 16.10 -5.17
N ARG A 30 11.05 17.22 -5.08
CA ARG A 30 11.63 18.56 -5.13
C ARG A 30 12.80 18.70 -4.14
N GLN A 31 12.62 18.18 -2.93
CA GLN A 31 13.63 18.26 -1.88
C GLN A 31 14.90 17.47 -2.21
N CYS A 32 14.78 16.34 -2.91
CA CYS A 32 15.94 15.52 -3.31
C CYS A 32 16.82 16.21 -4.35
N ILE A 33 16.27 17.15 -5.11
CA ILE A 33 17.01 17.95 -6.10
C ILE A 33 17.27 19.39 -5.61
N LEU A 34 17.03 19.67 -4.32
CA LEU A 34 17.25 20.97 -3.69
C LEU A 34 16.57 22.14 -4.42
N MET A 35 15.45 21.86 -5.09
CA MET A 35 14.75 22.87 -5.89
C MET A 35 13.94 23.80 -4.99
N SER A 36 14.05 25.10 -5.23
CA SER A 36 13.27 26.10 -4.48
C SER A 36 11.77 25.96 -4.78
N MET A 37 10.92 26.33 -3.82
CA MET A 37 9.47 26.33 -4.03
C MET A 37 9.03 27.26 -5.17
N LYS A 38 9.75 28.37 -5.39
CA LYS A 38 9.48 29.28 -6.50
C LYS A 38 9.77 28.60 -7.84
N THR A 39 10.91 27.95 -7.97
CA THR A 39 11.29 27.21 -9.19
C THR A 39 10.34 26.05 -9.44
N PHE A 40 9.98 25.30 -8.39
CA PHE A 40 9.02 24.21 -8.46
C PHE A 40 7.68 24.68 -9.02
N ARG A 41 7.07 25.71 -8.41
CA ARG A 41 5.81 26.29 -8.91
C ARG A 41 5.93 26.80 -10.33
N ASN A 42 7.02 27.49 -10.65
CA ASN A 42 7.26 27.95 -12.02
C ASN A 42 7.25 26.78 -13.00
N ILE A 43 7.98 25.69 -12.74
CA ILE A 43 8.01 24.53 -13.63
C ILE A 43 6.65 23.82 -13.68
N SER A 44 5.97 23.67 -12.53
CA SER A 44 4.68 22.98 -12.45
C SER A 44 3.49 23.76 -13.03
N GLU A 45 3.54 25.10 -13.04
CA GLU A 45 2.44 25.97 -13.49
C GLU A 45 2.70 26.61 -14.87
N SER A 46 3.97 26.78 -15.26
CA SER A 46 4.37 27.42 -16.53
C SER A 46 4.07 26.55 -17.75
N LYS A 47 4.06 27.20 -18.92
CA LYS A 47 4.04 26.55 -20.25
C LYS A 47 5.44 26.40 -20.84
N GLU A 48 6.44 27.03 -20.25
CA GLU A 48 7.78 27.10 -20.82
C GLU A 48 8.48 25.74 -20.74
N PRO A 49 9.15 25.30 -21.80
CA PRO A 49 9.93 24.08 -21.75
C PRO A 49 11.03 24.18 -20.69
N TRP A 50 11.27 23.07 -20.00
CA TRP A 50 12.36 22.93 -19.04
C TRP A 50 13.25 21.77 -19.45
N LYS A 51 14.53 21.86 -19.14
CA LYS A 51 15.50 20.83 -19.52
C LYS A 51 15.57 19.74 -18.47
N CYS A 52 15.31 18.49 -18.87
CA CYS A 52 15.44 17.35 -17.98
C CYS A 52 16.91 16.87 -17.96
N ASP A 53 17.57 16.91 -16.81
CA ASP A 53 18.98 16.48 -16.70
C ASP A 53 19.20 14.99 -17.09
N PRO A 54 18.36 14.03 -16.66
CA PRO A 54 18.52 12.62 -17.04
C PRO A 54 18.49 12.32 -18.54
N CYS A 55 17.57 12.92 -19.31
CA CYS A 55 17.42 12.63 -20.74
C CYS A 55 17.96 13.75 -21.65
N ASN A 56 18.37 14.88 -21.07
CA ASN A 56 18.90 16.06 -21.76
C ASN A 56 17.92 16.67 -22.79
N THR A 57 16.63 16.32 -22.71
CA THR A 57 15.56 16.79 -23.59
C THR A 57 14.89 18.04 -23.02
N GLU A 58 14.50 18.98 -23.89
CA GLU A 58 13.59 20.06 -23.54
C GLU A 58 12.17 19.51 -23.42
N VAL A 59 11.64 19.51 -22.21
CA VAL A 59 10.32 18.99 -21.85
C VAL A 59 9.34 20.17 -21.77
N ASN A 60 8.31 20.18 -22.60
CA ASN A 60 7.28 21.23 -22.54
C ASN A 60 6.52 21.19 -21.20
N ALA A 61 6.47 22.28 -20.44
CA ALA A 61 5.81 22.30 -19.12
C ALA A 61 4.28 22.17 -19.16
N LYS A 62 3.63 22.28 -20.33
CA LYS A 62 2.23 21.84 -20.48
C LYS A 62 2.11 20.70 -21.46
N LYS A 63 1.80 19.54 -20.86
CA LYS A 63 1.02 18.45 -21.43
C LYS A 63 1.30 18.26 -22.93
N SER A 64 2.36 17.50 -23.23
CA SER A 64 2.01 16.25 -23.89
C SER A 64 1.14 15.51 -22.88
N THR A 65 -0.17 15.79 -22.86
CA THR A 65 -1.10 14.73 -22.50
C THR A 65 -0.72 13.68 -23.50
N LYS A 66 0.08 12.70 -23.07
CA LYS A 66 0.13 11.40 -23.70
C LYS A 66 -1.36 11.10 -23.82
N GLU A 67 -1.89 11.21 -25.04
CA GLU A 67 -3.30 10.93 -25.27
C GLU A 67 -3.38 9.45 -24.96
N TYR A 68 -3.78 9.13 -23.73
CA TYR A 68 -4.03 7.76 -23.36
C TYR A 68 -5.11 7.29 -24.31
N SER A 69 -4.76 6.30 -25.11
CA SER A 69 -5.75 5.64 -25.93
C SER A 69 -6.80 5.02 -25.01
N ILE A 70 -7.98 4.74 -25.57
CA ILE A 70 -9.00 3.97 -24.87
C ILE A 70 -8.39 2.65 -24.38
N ASP A 71 -7.49 2.04 -25.16
CA ASP A 71 -6.81 0.79 -24.82
C ASP A 71 -5.90 0.95 -23.59
N ASP A 72 -5.10 2.01 -23.51
CA ASP A 72 -4.25 2.31 -22.34
C ASP A 72 -5.09 2.47 -21.06
N LEU A 73 -6.24 3.16 -21.18
CA LEU A 73 -7.17 3.32 -20.07
C LEU A 73 -7.80 1.98 -19.68
N MET A 74 -8.20 1.16 -20.64
CA MET A 74 -8.78 -0.16 -20.39
C MET A 74 -7.79 -1.10 -19.71
N GLU A 75 -6.52 -1.09 -20.12
CA GLU A 75 -5.46 -1.88 -19.48
C GLU A 75 -5.29 -1.48 -18.00
N LYS A 76 -5.23 -0.18 -17.71
CA LYS A 76 -5.12 0.31 -16.32
C LYS A 76 -6.34 -0.03 -15.48
N LEU A 77 -7.55 0.08 -16.04
CA LEU A 77 -8.79 -0.29 -15.35
C LEU A 77 -8.81 -1.79 -15.04
N PHE A 78 -8.34 -2.63 -15.96
CA PHE A 78 -8.25 -4.07 -15.73
C PHE A 78 -7.20 -4.43 -14.66
N GLU A 79 -6.04 -3.77 -14.66
CA GLU A 79 -5.03 -3.91 -13.60
C GLU A 79 -5.62 -3.52 -12.23
N MET A 80 -6.42 -2.45 -12.17
CA MET A 80 -7.11 -2.04 -10.95
C MET A 80 -8.15 -3.06 -10.49
N ASP A 81 -8.99 -3.55 -11.39
CA ASP A 81 -10.01 -4.57 -11.09
C ASP A 81 -9.38 -5.85 -10.54
N GLN A 82 -8.33 -6.37 -11.19
CA GLN A 82 -7.59 -7.53 -10.69
C GLN A 82 -7.01 -7.30 -9.29
N ASN A 83 -6.43 -6.12 -9.04
CA ASN A 83 -5.88 -5.79 -7.73
C ASN A 83 -6.97 -5.74 -6.65
N CYS A 84 -8.13 -5.16 -6.96
CA CYS A 84 -9.29 -5.17 -6.07
C CYS A 84 -9.75 -6.60 -5.78
N ASN A 85 -9.91 -7.43 -6.81
CA ASN A 85 -10.33 -8.82 -6.66
C ASN A 85 -9.35 -9.61 -5.79
N ARG A 86 -8.04 -9.42 -5.98
CA ARG A 86 -7.01 -10.05 -5.14
C ARG A 86 -7.12 -9.62 -3.67
N LEU A 87 -7.38 -8.34 -3.41
CA LEU A 87 -7.57 -7.84 -2.04
C LEU A 87 -8.83 -8.43 -1.40
N PHE A 88 -9.94 -8.53 -2.15
CA PHE A 88 -11.17 -9.17 -1.68
C PHE A 88 -10.97 -10.65 -1.36
N THR A 89 -10.20 -11.38 -2.17
CA THR A 89 -9.86 -12.79 -1.88
C THR A 89 -9.09 -12.90 -0.56
N LYS A 90 -8.03 -12.10 -0.37
CA LYS A 90 -7.26 -12.09 0.88
C LYS A 90 -8.12 -11.73 2.09
N TYR A 91 -9.03 -10.77 1.94
CA TYR A 91 -9.96 -10.40 3.00
C TYR A 91 -10.86 -11.57 3.40
N LYS A 92 -11.41 -12.30 2.43
CA LYS A 92 -12.24 -13.50 2.69
C LYS A 92 -11.44 -14.61 3.37
N GLU A 93 -10.22 -14.86 2.93
CA GLU A 93 -9.31 -15.83 3.57
C GLU A 93 -9.05 -15.45 5.04
N GLN A 94 -8.80 -14.17 5.30
CA GLN A 94 -8.57 -13.68 6.66
C GLN A 94 -9.81 -13.85 7.56
N LEU A 95 -11.01 -13.63 7.03
CA LEU A 95 -12.25 -13.88 7.78
C LEU A 95 -12.38 -15.36 8.15
N GLN A 96 -12.13 -16.28 7.22
CA GLN A 96 -12.19 -17.72 7.48
C GLN A 96 -11.17 -18.15 8.54
N ILE A 97 -9.94 -17.63 8.47
CA ILE A 97 -8.91 -17.88 9.47
C ILE A 97 -9.35 -17.37 10.84
N ASN A 98 -9.91 -16.16 10.90
CA ASN A 98 -10.39 -15.57 12.16
C ASN A 98 -11.51 -16.41 12.77
N GLU A 99 -12.49 -16.84 11.98
CA GLU A 99 -13.57 -17.72 12.44
C GLU A 99 -13.02 -19.04 13.00
N ARG A 100 -12.07 -19.66 12.29
CA ARG A 100 -11.42 -20.89 12.74
C ARG A 100 -10.70 -20.70 14.08
N ILE A 101 -9.92 -19.63 14.22
CA ILE A 101 -9.20 -19.31 15.46
C ILE A 101 -10.19 -19.08 16.61
N GLN A 102 -11.29 -18.37 16.38
CA GLN A 102 -12.32 -18.14 17.40
C GLN A 102 -12.97 -19.45 17.87
N ASN A 103 -13.23 -20.37 16.94
CA ASN A 103 -13.78 -21.69 17.27
C ASN A 103 -12.79 -22.54 18.07
N GLU A 104 -11.52 -22.58 17.65
CA GLU A 104 -10.45 -23.29 18.36
C GLU A 104 -10.26 -22.72 19.78
N LEU A 105 -10.22 -21.39 19.92
CA LEU A 105 -10.07 -20.72 21.20
C LEU A 105 -11.25 -20.99 22.15
N SER A 106 -12.46 -21.04 21.61
CA SER A 106 -13.67 -21.41 22.37
C SER A 106 -13.63 -22.87 22.84
N ALA A 107 -13.15 -23.78 21.98
CA ALA A 107 -13.01 -25.20 22.32
C ALA A 107 -11.94 -25.42 23.41
N THR A 108 -10.77 -24.81 23.26
CA THR A 108 -9.69 -24.89 24.26
C THR A 108 -10.12 -24.32 25.60
N LYS A 109 -10.85 -23.19 25.61
CA LYS A 109 -11.37 -22.60 26.86
C LYS A 109 -12.34 -23.55 27.57
N LYS A 110 -13.20 -24.24 26.82
CA LYS A 110 -14.13 -25.24 27.39
C LYS A 110 -13.38 -26.43 27.98
N GLU A 111 -12.37 -26.93 27.27
CA GLU A 111 -11.56 -28.06 27.72
C GLU A 111 -10.79 -27.72 29.01
N LEU A 112 -10.16 -26.53 29.06
CA LEU A 112 -9.46 -26.06 30.25
C LEU A 112 -10.40 -25.99 31.46
N ASN A 113 -11.60 -25.42 31.28
CA ASN A 113 -12.60 -25.36 32.34
C ASN A 113 -13.01 -26.77 32.81
N ASN A 114 -13.17 -27.74 31.92
CA ASN A 114 -13.49 -29.12 32.31
C ASN A 114 -12.34 -29.75 33.12
N GLN A 115 -11.09 -29.55 32.70
CA GLN A 115 -9.91 -30.07 33.40
C GLN A 115 -9.76 -29.46 34.80
N GLU A 116 -10.00 -28.15 34.94
CA GLU A 116 -10.02 -27.47 36.23
C GLU A 116 -11.09 -28.06 37.17
N GLN A 117 -12.31 -28.28 36.68
CA GLN A 117 -13.38 -28.88 37.48
C GLN A 117 -13.07 -30.34 37.89
N MET A 118 -12.46 -31.14 37.01
CA MET A 118 -12.00 -32.49 37.35
C MET A 118 -10.92 -32.46 38.42
N GLY A 119 -9.94 -31.54 38.32
CA GLY A 119 -8.90 -31.36 39.33
C GLY A 119 -9.45 -30.98 40.70
N LEU A 120 -10.42 -30.07 40.74
CA LEU A 120 -11.11 -29.68 41.98
C LEU A 120 -11.85 -30.87 42.62
N ASN A 121 -12.62 -31.61 41.82
CA ASN A 121 -13.36 -32.78 42.32
C ASN A 121 -12.44 -33.86 42.87
N ASN A 122 -11.33 -34.15 42.18
CA ASN A 122 -10.34 -35.13 42.64
C ASN A 122 -9.68 -34.69 43.97
N ASN A 123 -9.36 -33.40 44.14
CA ASN A 123 -8.77 -32.88 45.37
C ASN A 123 -9.74 -32.91 46.57
N ILE A 124 -11.05 -32.71 46.33
CA ILE A 124 -12.09 -32.85 47.38
C ILE A 124 -12.19 -34.32 47.84
N ILE A 125 -12.11 -35.27 46.90
CA ILE A 125 -12.19 -36.71 47.20
C ILE A 125 -10.95 -37.20 47.97
N VAL A 126 -9.75 -36.73 47.60
CA VAL A 126 -8.48 -37.15 48.24
C VAL A 126 -8.32 -36.52 49.63
N ASN A 127 -8.85 -35.32 49.86
CA ASN A 127 -8.82 -34.65 51.16
C ASN A 127 -10.09 -34.91 52.00
N GLY A 128 -10.75 -36.07 51.81
CA GLY A 128 -11.81 -36.51 52.71
C GLY A 128 -11.30 -36.53 54.16
N ILE A 129 -11.59 -35.46 54.88
CA ILE A 129 -11.30 -35.29 56.30
C ILE A 129 -12.07 -36.39 57.06
N PRO A 130 -11.42 -37.19 57.93
CA PRO A 130 -12.09 -38.18 58.77
C PRO A 130 -13.23 -37.58 59.62
#